data_AF-X1ER91-F1
#
_entry.id   AF-X1ER91-F1
#
_cell.length_a   1.000
_cell.length_b   1.000
_cell.length_c   1.000
_cell.angle_alpha   90.00
_cell.angle_beta   90.00
_cell.angle_gamma   90.00
#
_symmetry.space_group_name_H-M   'P 1'
#
loop_
_entity.id
_entity.type
_entity.pdbx_description
1 polymer ?
#
loop_
_entity_poly.entity_id
_entity_poly.type
_entity_poly.pdbx_seq_one_letter_code
_entity_poly.pdbx_strand_id
1 'polypeptide(L)'
;MNLGWLSASPTATTGYGGQTLEVCDRLMEKHEVVCIGQTGDLIVWGGRQNVDTPSGKKLGVVALSDWRSAADLINSYYIQEYDLDIVIGFMDAFGIEFLNNVNVPVVGWIPIDGPFTGKWKNYVRNFHRVIAYSRFG
;
A
#
# COMPACT_ATOMS: atom_id res chain seq x y z
N MET A 1 3.11 -3.91 16.04
CA MET A 1 2.03 -3.85 15.05
C MET A 1 2.67 -4.08 13.71
N ASN A 2 2.10 -5.00 12.95
CA ASN A 2 2.59 -5.39 11.64
C ASN A 2 1.74 -4.69 10.59
N LEU A 3 2.39 -3.90 9.74
CA LEU A 3 1.75 -3.00 8.78
C LEU A 3 1.96 -3.50 7.36
N GLY A 4 0.85 -3.63 6.61
CA GLY A 4 0.91 -3.76 5.15
C GLY A 4 0.88 -2.38 4.51
N TRP A 5 1.97 -1.96 3.88
CA TRP A 5 2.02 -0.70 3.12
C TRP A 5 1.76 -0.97 1.64
N LEU A 6 0.60 -0.57 1.12
CA LEU A 6 0.23 -0.77 -0.28
C LEU A 6 0.43 0.50 -1.10
N SER A 7 1.27 0.44 -2.13
CA SER A 7 1.62 1.58 -2.97
C SER A 7 2.25 1.15 -4.30
N ALA A 8 2.69 2.12 -5.11
CA ALA A 8 3.72 1.85 -6.11
C ALA A 8 4.98 1.27 -5.43
N SER A 9 5.69 0.37 -6.11
CA SER A 9 6.94 -0.20 -5.59
C SER A 9 7.93 0.91 -5.17
N PRO A 10 8.67 0.75 -4.05
CA PRO A 10 9.72 1.69 -3.65
C PRO A 10 10.85 1.82 -4.69
N THR A 11 10.95 0.87 -5.63
CA THR A 11 11.90 0.92 -6.74
C THR A 11 11.37 1.68 -7.96
N ALA A 12 10.09 2.09 -7.97
CA ALA A 12 9.50 2.81 -9.08
C ALA A 12 9.97 4.26 -9.09
N THR A 13 10.31 4.79 -10.28
CA THR A 13 10.71 6.19 -10.50
C THR A 13 9.50 7.15 -10.55
N THR A 14 8.54 6.96 -9.65
CA THR A 14 7.32 7.78 -9.52
C THR A 14 7.34 8.54 -8.19
N GLY A 15 6.53 9.59 -8.05
CA GLY A 15 6.36 10.30 -6.78
C GLY A 15 5.91 9.38 -5.65
N TYR A 16 5.02 8.42 -5.95
CA TYR A 16 4.59 7.39 -5.01
C TYR A 16 5.73 6.46 -4.57
N GLY A 17 6.58 6.02 -5.50
CA GLY A 17 7.72 5.15 -5.19
C GLY A 17 8.74 5.83 -4.27
N GLY A 18 9.10 7.09 -4.57
CA GLY A 18 10.00 7.88 -3.73
C GLY A 18 9.46 8.09 -2.31
N GLN A 19 8.19 8.51 -2.18
CA GLN A 19 7.56 8.72 -0.87
C GLN A 19 7.38 7.41 -0.10
N THR A 20 7.09 6.30 -0.78
CA THR A 20 6.99 4.97 -0.15
C THR A 20 8.25 4.61 0.60
N LEU A 21 9.43 4.80 -0.01
CA LEU A 21 10.68 4.41 0.61
C LEU A 21 10.99 5.22 1.88
N GLU A 22 10.79 6.53 1.84
CA GLU A 22 11.00 7.41 3.01
C GLU A 22 10.00 7.16 4.13
N VAL A 23 8.73 6.95 3.79
CA VAL A 23 7.68 6.72 4.79
C VAL A 23 7.87 5.38 5.47
N CYS A 24 8.11 4.31 4.70
CA CYS A 24 8.36 2.98 5.26
C CYS A 24 9.58 2.99 6.18
N ASP A 25 10.66 3.68 5.81
CA ASP A 25 11.86 3.80 6.65
C ASP A 25 11.56 4.34 8.06
N ARG A 26 10.71 5.38 8.13
CA ARG A 26 10.25 6.00 9.39
C ARG A 26 9.27 5.10 10.15
N LEU A 27 8.33 4.46 9.46
CA LEU A 27 7.40 3.53 10.10
C LEU A 27 8.14 2.34 10.73
N MET A 28 9.19 1.85 10.07
CA MET A 28 10.09 0.80 10.56
C MET A 28 10.90 1.20 11.80
N GLU A 29 10.79 2.42 12.33
CA GLU A 29 11.35 2.76 13.65
C GLU A 29 10.52 2.17 14.80
N LYS A 30 9.23 1.88 14.58
CA LYS A 30 8.28 1.49 15.64
C LYS A 30 7.39 0.32 15.27
N HIS A 31 7.40 -0.09 14.01
CA HIS A 31 6.48 -1.09 13.47
C HIS A 31 7.22 -2.05 12.55
N GLU A 32 6.71 -3.28 12.45
CA GLU A 32 7.13 -4.18 11.37
C GLU A 32 6.35 -3.79 10.11
N VAL A 33 7.06 -3.64 8.99
CA VAL A 33 6.46 -3.13 7.75
C VAL A 33 6.80 -4.06 6.59
N VAL A 34 5.77 -4.50 5.88
CA VAL A 34 5.90 -5.14 4.56
C VAL A 34 5.27 -4.23 3.51
N CYS A 35 6.02 -3.95 2.45
CA CYS A 35 5.51 -3.19 1.32
C CYS A 35 4.84 -4.13 0.31
N ILE A 36 3.57 -3.92 0.03
CA ILE A 36 2.79 -4.62 -1.00
C ILE A 36 2.80 -3.72 -2.24
N GLY A 37 3.82 -3.85 -3.06
CA GLY A 37 4.12 -2.91 -4.14
C GLY A 37 3.59 -3.35 -5.50
N GLN A 38 3.04 -2.41 -6.29
CA GLN A 38 2.93 -2.59 -7.74
C GLN A 38 4.33 -2.56 -8.36
N THR A 39 4.85 -3.71 -8.79
CA THR A 39 6.12 -3.83 -9.51
C THR A 39 5.87 -3.74 -11.01
N GLY A 40 6.38 -2.68 -11.65
CA GLY A 40 6.42 -2.57 -13.10
C GLY A 40 7.39 -3.58 -13.72
N ASP A 41 6.96 -4.19 -14.83
CA ASP A 41 7.70 -5.03 -15.78
C ASP A 41 8.13 -6.45 -15.42
N LEU A 42 7.76 -7.02 -14.28
CA LEU A 42 7.67 -8.48 -14.14
C LEU A 42 6.78 -8.87 -12.96
N ILE A 43 5.55 -9.29 -13.26
CA ILE A 43 4.71 -9.99 -12.27
C ILE A 43 5.29 -11.41 -12.12
N VAL A 44 6.36 -11.55 -11.34
CA VAL A 44 6.61 -12.83 -10.68
C VAL A 44 5.61 -12.89 -9.54
N TRP A 45 4.52 -13.62 -9.72
CA TRP A 45 3.53 -13.87 -8.68
C TRP A 45 4.25 -14.46 -7.46
N GLY A 46 4.15 -13.78 -6.30
CA GLY A 46 4.90 -14.15 -5.10
C GLY A 46 6.36 -13.70 -5.09
N GLY A 47 6.78 -12.82 -6.00
CA GLY A 47 8.09 -12.20 -6.01
C GLY A 47 8.35 -11.44 -4.71
N ARG A 48 9.51 -11.72 -4.10
CA ARG A 48 9.97 -11.09 -2.87
C ARG A 48 11.31 -10.42 -3.15
N GLN A 49 11.45 -9.20 -2.69
CA GLN A 49 12.71 -8.50 -2.74
C GLN A 49 12.90 -7.70 -1.46
N ASN A 50 14.16 -7.45 -1.11
CA ASN A 50 14.51 -6.51 -0.06
C ASN A 50 15.10 -5.26 -0.70
N VAL A 51 14.60 -4.10 -0.30
CA VAL A 51 15.08 -2.80 -0.76
C VAL A 51 15.76 -2.10 0.41
N ASP A 52 16.94 -1.51 0.16
CA ASP A 52 17.63 -0.67 1.13
C ASP A 52 16.88 0.65 1.32
N THR A 53 16.53 0.94 2.56
CA THR A 53 15.97 2.23 2.98
C THR A 53 17.09 3.27 3.20
N PRO A 54 16.78 4.58 3.26
CA PRO A 54 17.76 5.63 3.52
C PRO A 54 18.54 5.45 4.83
N SER A 55 17.92 4.87 5.86
CA SER A 55 18.60 4.54 7.13
C SER A 55 19.40 3.23 7.11
N GLY A 56 19.39 2.49 6.00
CA GLY A 56 20.08 1.21 5.83
C GLY A 56 19.31 -0.03 6.30
N LYS A 57 18.04 0.12 6.71
CA LYS A 57 17.14 -1.03 6.98
C LYS A 57 16.75 -1.71 5.68
N LYS A 58 16.41 -3.00 5.76
CA LYS A 58 15.90 -3.79 4.64
C LYS A 58 14.37 -3.82 4.66
N LEU A 59 13.74 -3.12 3.74
CA LEU A 59 12.29 -3.17 3.53
C LEU A 59 11.93 -4.39 2.69
N GLY A 60 11.15 -5.30 3.26
CA GLY A 60 10.57 -6.42 2.52
C GLY A 60 9.48 -5.91 1.58
N VAL A 61 9.58 -6.25 0.29
CA VAL A 61 8.60 -5.91 -0.74
C VAL A 61 8.04 -7.20 -1.32
N VAL A 62 6.72 -7.32 -1.31
CA VAL A 62 5.96 -8.39 -1.95
C VAL A 62 5.16 -7.84 -3.12
N ALA A 63 4.98 -8.67 -4.15
CA ALA A 63 4.24 -8.28 -5.33
C ALA A 63 2.75 -8.10 -5.02
N LEU A 64 2.15 -7.02 -5.54
CA LEU A 64 0.71 -6.91 -5.71
C LEU A 64 0.30 -7.64 -7.00
N SER A 65 -0.83 -8.34 -6.95
CA SER A 65 -1.46 -8.90 -8.15
C SER A 65 -2.23 -7.86 -8.96
N ASP A 66 -2.93 -8.29 -10.01
CA ASP A 66 -3.90 -7.45 -10.68
C ASP A 66 -5.06 -7.06 -9.72
N TRP A 67 -5.72 -5.94 -10.01
CA TRP A 67 -6.75 -5.38 -9.13
C TRP A 67 -7.94 -6.31 -8.84
N ARG A 68 -8.20 -7.32 -9.69
CA ARG A 68 -9.32 -8.26 -9.49
C ARG A 68 -9.01 -9.29 -8.41
N SER A 69 -7.73 -9.63 -8.23
CA SER A 69 -7.26 -10.66 -7.31
C SER A 69 -6.52 -10.11 -6.10
N ALA A 70 -6.21 -8.80 -6.10
CA ALA A 70 -5.40 -8.14 -5.07
C ALA A 70 -5.91 -8.34 -3.64
N ALA A 71 -7.21 -8.15 -3.42
CA ALA A 71 -7.80 -8.35 -2.10
C ALA A 71 -7.70 -9.81 -1.64
N ASP A 72 -7.94 -10.77 -2.54
CA ASP A 72 -7.88 -12.20 -2.22
C ASP A 72 -6.45 -12.64 -1.88
N LEU A 73 -5.44 -12.14 -2.62
CA LEU A 73 -4.03 -12.38 -2.33
C LEU A 73 -3.65 -11.85 -0.94
N ILE A 74 -4.03 -10.61 -0.64
CA ILE A 74 -3.77 -10.00 0.67
C ILE A 74 -4.44 -10.82 1.77
N ASN A 75 -5.72 -11.15 1.61
CA ASN A 75 -6.51 -11.88 2.60
C ASN A 75 -6.01 -13.30 2.84
N SER A 76 -5.70 -14.03 1.76
CA SER A 76 -5.40 -15.46 1.83
C SER A 76 -3.95 -15.75 2.17
N TYR A 77 -3.03 -14.82 1.91
CA TYR A 77 -1.60 -15.04 2.07
C TYR A 77 -0.96 -13.99 2.97
N TYR A 78 -1.00 -12.71 2.60
CA TYR A 78 -0.17 -11.72 3.27
C TYR A 78 -0.62 -11.38 4.69
N ILE A 79 -1.93 -11.34 4.97
CA ILE A 79 -2.42 -11.15 6.34
C ILE A 79 -1.89 -12.23 7.27
N GLN A 80 -1.92 -13.50 6.84
CA GLN A 80 -1.48 -14.62 7.68
C GLN A 80 0.05 -14.71 7.75
N GLU A 81 0.74 -14.57 6.63
CA GLU A 81 2.20 -14.72 6.56
C GLU A 81 2.94 -13.64 7.34
N TYR A 82 2.43 -12.41 7.30
CA TYR A 82 3.05 -11.25 7.96
C TYR A 82 2.30 -10.80 9.22
N ASP A 83 1.30 -11.58 9.65
CA ASP A 83 0.46 -11.30 10.82
C ASP A 83 -0.05 -9.84 10.83
N LEU A 84 -0.58 -9.39 9.68
CA LEU A 84 -0.90 -7.98 9.47
C LEU A 84 -2.07 -7.54 10.35
N ASP A 85 -1.84 -6.50 11.14
CA ASP A 85 -2.89 -5.88 11.96
C ASP A 85 -3.72 -4.87 11.16
N ILE A 86 -3.12 -4.26 10.13
CA ILE A 86 -3.69 -3.13 9.38
C ILE A 86 -3.01 -3.01 8.01
N VAL A 87 -3.76 -2.48 7.04
CA VAL A 87 -3.22 -2.09 5.72
C VAL A 87 -3.36 -0.59 5.52
N ILE A 88 -2.29 0.05 5.04
CA ILE A 88 -2.28 1.46 4.63
C ILE A 88 -2.21 1.51 3.11
N GLY A 89 -3.26 2.02 2.47
CA GLY A 89 -3.31 2.22 1.02
C GLY A 89 -2.86 3.62 0.64
N PHE A 90 -1.76 3.71 -0.11
CA PHE A 90 -1.13 4.96 -0.54
C PHE A 90 -1.05 5.04 -2.07
N MET A 91 -2.19 5.36 -2.69
CA MET A 91 -2.35 5.74 -4.11
C MET A 91 -3.66 6.54 -4.28
N ASP A 92 -4.03 6.85 -5.52
CA ASP A 92 -5.32 7.45 -5.86
C ASP A 92 -6.50 6.57 -5.37
N ALA A 93 -7.58 7.21 -4.94
CA ALA A 93 -8.74 6.53 -4.35
C ALA A 93 -9.29 5.38 -5.22
N PHE A 94 -9.40 5.61 -6.53
CA PHE A 94 -9.92 4.60 -7.46
C PHE A 94 -8.94 3.45 -7.67
N GLY A 95 -7.62 3.70 -7.54
CA GLY A 95 -6.57 2.71 -7.72
C GLY A 95 -6.52 1.68 -6.58
N ILE A 96 -7.08 2.03 -5.42
CA ILE A 96 -7.11 1.17 -4.22
C ILE A 96 -8.54 0.78 -3.81
N GLU A 97 -9.53 0.94 -4.68
CA GLU A 97 -10.92 0.56 -4.37
C GLU A 97 -11.04 -0.92 -3.96
N PHE A 98 -10.21 -1.81 -4.49
CA PHE A 98 -10.21 -3.22 -4.13
C PHE A 98 -9.93 -3.46 -2.63
N LEU A 99 -9.27 -2.52 -1.94
CA LEU A 99 -9.03 -2.61 -0.50
C LEU A 99 -10.31 -2.62 0.34
N ASN A 100 -11.46 -2.23 -0.24
CA ASN A 100 -12.75 -2.38 0.45
C ASN A 100 -13.11 -3.84 0.79
N ASN A 101 -12.41 -4.82 0.20
CA ASN A 101 -12.62 -6.24 0.42
C ASN A 101 -11.50 -6.89 1.26
N VAL A 102 -10.59 -6.10 1.86
CA VAL A 102 -9.53 -6.61 2.75
C VAL A 102 -10.07 -6.83 4.16
N ASN A 103 -9.67 -7.93 4.79
CA ASN A 103 -10.24 -8.43 6.05
C ASN A 103 -9.63 -7.82 7.32
N VAL A 104 -8.61 -6.98 7.17
CA VAL A 104 -8.04 -6.17 8.25
C VAL A 104 -8.42 -4.70 8.05
N PRO A 105 -8.43 -3.88 9.13
CA PRO A 105 -8.68 -2.45 9.00
C PRO A 105 -7.79 -1.80 7.93
N VAL A 106 -8.41 -0.96 7.10
CA VAL A 106 -7.70 -0.22 6.04
C VAL A 106 -7.68 1.27 6.36
N VAL A 107 -6.49 1.87 6.27
CA VAL A 107 -6.33 3.33 6.28
C VAL A 107 -5.98 3.78 4.86
N GLY A 108 -6.85 4.57 4.24
CA GLY A 108 -6.54 5.21 2.96
C GLY A 108 -5.77 6.49 3.20
N TRP A 109 -4.50 6.55 2.81
CA TRP A 109 -3.74 7.79 2.74
C TRP A 109 -3.73 8.27 1.28
N ILE A 110 -4.66 9.16 0.94
CA ILE A 110 -5.08 9.40 -0.44
C ILE A 110 -4.90 10.87 -0.83
N PRO A 111 -4.26 11.19 -1.97
CA PRO A 111 -4.24 12.55 -2.47
C PRO A 111 -5.60 12.98 -3.03
N ILE A 112 -5.94 14.25 -2.82
CA ILE A 112 -7.02 14.93 -3.54
C ILE A 112 -6.37 15.84 -4.59
N ASP A 113 -6.17 15.29 -5.78
CA ASP A 113 -5.58 15.97 -6.95
C ASP A 113 -6.64 16.37 -8.00
N GLY A 114 -7.91 16.01 -7.76
CA GLY A 114 -9.03 16.33 -8.63
C GLY A 114 -10.34 16.59 -7.86
N PRO A 115 -11.47 16.78 -8.58
CA PRO A 115 -12.75 17.09 -7.97
C PRO A 115 -13.21 15.99 -7.00
N PHE A 116 -13.55 16.41 -5.78
CA PHE A 116 -14.16 15.52 -4.79
C PHE A 116 -15.63 15.28 -5.14
N THR A 117 -15.92 14.12 -5.75
CA THR A 117 -17.27 13.76 -6.24
C THR A 117 -17.92 12.68 -5.39
N GLY A 118 -19.22 12.46 -5.57
CA GLY A 118 -19.95 11.38 -4.90
C GLY A 118 -19.37 9.97 -5.13
N LYS A 119 -18.57 9.76 -6.19
CA LYS A 119 -17.88 8.49 -6.46
C LYS A 119 -16.90 8.08 -5.37
N TRP A 120 -16.32 9.05 -4.65
CA TRP A 120 -15.38 8.78 -3.56
C TRP A 120 -15.98 7.91 -2.48
N LYS A 121 -17.29 8.03 -2.22
CA LYS A 121 -17.99 7.17 -1.26
C LYS A 121 -17.84 5.68 -1.58
N ASN A 122 -17.77 5.34 -2.87
CA ASN A 122 -17.62 3.94 -3.30
C ASN A 122 -16.18 3.47 -3.18
N TYR A 123 -15.21 4.35 -3.50
CA TYR A 123 -13.78 4.06 -3.45
C TYR A 123 -13.29 3.72 -2.03
N VAL A 124 -13.90 4.31 -1.00
CA VAL A 124 -13.45 4.16 0.40
C VAL A 124 -14.52 3.62 1.35
N ARG A 125 -15.58 2.98 0.84
CA ARG A 125 -16.80 2.60 1.60
C ARG A 125 -16.54 1.82 2.89
N ASN A 126 -15.53 0.95 2.90
CA ASN A 126 -15.19 0.06 4.01
C ASN A 126 -13.87 0.42 4.69
N PHE A 127 -13.29 1.59 4.37
CA PHE A 127 -12.03 1.99 4.97
C PHE A 127 -12.27 2.38 6.43
N HIS A 128 -11.44 1.88 7.33
CA HIS A 128 -11.50 2.23 8.75
C HIS A 128 -11.24 3.73 8.97
N ARG A 129 -10.31 4.29 8.20
CA ARG A 129 -10.02 5.73 8.20
C ARG A 129 -9.54 6.20 6.83
N VAL A 130 -9.85 7.45 6.49
CA VAL A 130 -9.30 8.13 5.33
C VAL A 130 -8.54 9.35 5.80
N ILE A 131 -7.27 9.46 5.38
CA ILE A 131 -6.40 10.61 5.57
C ILE A 131 -6.18 11.20 4.18
N ALA A 132 -6.93 12.25 3.87
CA ALA A 132 -6.84 12.91 2.59
C ALA A 132 -5.90 14.13 2.66
N TYR A 133 -5.13 14.37 1.60
CA TYR A 133 -4.21 15.52 1.53
C TYR A 133 -4.23 16.14 0.14
N SER A 134 -4.05 17.47 0.06
CA SER A 134 -4.25 18.24 -1.19
C SER A 134 -2.95 18.70 -1.86
N ARG A 135 -1.78 18.28 -1.34
CA ARG A 135 -0.47 18.61 -1.91
C ARG A 135 0.30 17.31 -2.15
N PHE A 136 0.16 16.76 -3.35
CA PHE A 136 1.00 15.68 -3.83
C PHE A 136 2.08 16.30 -4.72
N GLY A 137 3.34 16.23 -4.29
CA GLY A 137 4.46 16.97 -4.85
C GLY A 137 5.46 17.32 -3.77
#